data_AF-A0A316YL95-F1
#
_entry.id   AF-A0A316YL95-F1
#
_cell.length_a   1.000
_cell.length_b   1.000
_cell.length_c   1.000
_cell.angle_alpha   90.00
_cell.angle_beta   90.00
_cell.angle_gamma   90.00
#
_symmetry.space_group_name_H-M   'P 1'
#
loop_
_entity.id
_entity.type
_entity.pdbx_description
1 polymer ?
#
loop_
_entity_poly.entity_id
_entity_poly.type
_entity_poly.pdbx_seq_one_letter_code
_entity_poly.pdbx_strand_id
1 'polypeptide(L)'
;MPLIPGFSTASSDRSSQPAKYRFYEAAKAACSEEDRVASRWNWAHLDFEEEPGMIWRWWIWKVPIIVFVNRSSSSSRPYDVRFWKIAWQMPKSEQIVSVIDGSRWRLITPWEGSLAPGGPLESVPLLLSQGFSVVYEILDPMPSWLLTLLSMGVGFVLIGFLHSGNSAQTPARRSAAPPSQRSGRPRQKKPSSST
;
A
#
# COMPACT_ATOMS: atom_id res chain seq x y z
N MET A 1 8.65 -6.03 31.27
CA MET A 1 7.96 -6.17 29.98
C MET A 1 8.79 -7.11 29.13
N PRO A 2 8.26 -8.24 28.64
CA PRO A 2 9.01 -9.11 27.74
C PRO A 2 9.24 -8.37 26.42
N LEU A 3 10.50 -8.32 26.00
CA LEU A 3 10.91 -7.82 24.68
C LEU A 3 10.25 -8.70 23.61
N ILE A 4 9.74 -8.07 22.54
CA ILE A 4 9.22 -8.79 21.38
C ILE A 4 10.38 -9.61 20.79
N PRO A 5 10.33 -10.96 20.80
CA PRO A 5 11.41 -11.78 20.25
C PRO A 5 11.43 -11.62 18.72
N GLY A 6 12.57 -11.16 18.17
CA GLY A 6 12.74 -11.03 16.72
C GLY A 6 13.72 -9.94 16.26
N PHE A 7 14.09 -8.97 17.10
CA PHE A 7 15.02 -7.91 16.68
C PHE A 7 16.47 -8.41 16.67
N SER A 8 16.98 -8.76 15.49
CA SER A 8 18.40 -9.07 15.26
C SER A 8 19.21 -7.78 15.17
N THR A 9 20.13 -7.57 16.10
CA THR A 9 21.14 -6.50 16.02
C THR A 9 22.34 -6.99 15.22
N ALA A 10 22.21 -7.05 13.89
CA ALA A 10 23.33 -7.42 13.03
C ALA A 10 24.31 -6.25 12.87
N SER A 11 25.54 -6.43 13.37
CA SER A 11 26.68 -5.54 13.16
C SER A 11 27.23 -5.73 11.74
N SER A 12 26.75 -4.93 10.78
CA SER A 12 27.24 -4.93 9.39
C SER A 12 28.26 -3.82 9.14
N ASP A 13 29.32 -4.19 8.42
CA ASP A 13 30.38 -3.32 7.87
C ASP A 13 29.81 -2.05 7.21
N ARG A 14 30.39 -0.88 7.54
CA ARG A 14 29.74 0.44 7.37
C ARG A 14 29.89 1.01 5.96
N SER A 15 30.83 0.52 5.16
CA SER A 15 31.15 1.09 3.83
C SER A 15 30.32 0.54 2.67
N SER A 16 29.63 -0.59 2.85
CA SER A 16 28.80 -1.24 1.82
C SER A 16 27.30 -1.06 2.04
N GLN A 17 26.88 -0.36 3.11
CA GLN A 17 25.46 -0.21 3.40
C GLN A 17 24.76 0.57 2.28
N PRO A 18 23.71 0.01 1.66
CA PRO A 18 22.94 0.71 0.64
C PRO A 18 22.41 2.03 1.19
N ALA A 19 22.23 3.02 0.30
CA ALA A 19 21.80 4.37 0.65
C ALA A 19 20.54 4.41 1.55
N LYS A 20 19.73 3.35 1.51
CA LYS A 20 18.55 3.11 2.37
C LYS A 20 18.88 3.20 3.87
N TYR A 21 20.04 2.72 4.33
CA TYR A 21 20.40 2.74 5.76
C TYR A 21 21.04 4.04 6.23
N ARG A 22 21.58 4.85 5.31
CA ARG A 22 22.25 6.11 5.66
C ARG A 22 21.32 7.08 6.38
N PHE A 23 20.03 7.05 6.06
CA PHE A 23 19.05 7.86 6.75
C PHE A 23 18.82 7.42 8.18
N TYR A 24 18.64 6.12 8.42
CA TYR A 24 18.46 5.59 9.77
C TYR A 24 19.67 5.95 10.62
N GLU A 25 20.88 5.74 10.09
CA GLU A 25 22.13 6.09 10.76
C GLU A 25 22.25 7.59 11.00
N ALA A 26 21.89 8.44 10.02
CA ALA A 26 21.94 9.89 10.18
C ALA A 26 20.90 10.42 11.19
N ALA A 27 19.67 9.88 11.16
CA ALA A 27 18.62 10.24 12.11
C ALA A 27 19.01 9.80 13.53
N LYS A 28 19.55 8.59 13.67
CA LYS A 28 20.07 8.06 14.92
C LYS A 28 21.26 8.87 15.43
N ALA A 29 22.20 9.21 14.57
CA ALA A 29 23.37 10.02 14.89
C ALA A 29 22.97 11.42 15.35
N ALA A 30 22.10 12.11 14.60
CA ALA A 30 21.59 13.43 14.97
C ALA A 30 20.85 13.42 16.31
N CYS A 31 20.09 12.37 16.58
CA CYS A 31 19.41 12.22 17.88
C CYS A 31 20.36 11.79 19.01
N SER A 32 21.54 11.23 18.68
CA SER A 32 22.58 10.88 19.66
C SER A 32 23.45 12.07 20.05
N GLU A 33 23.68 13.02 19.16
CA GLU A 33 24.40 14.26 19.49
C GLU A 33 23.60 15.10 20.49
N GLU A 34 22.27 15.03 20.44
CA GLU A 34 21.39 15.56 21.46
C GLU A 34 21.03 14.46 22.48
N ASP A 35 21.94 14.16 23.43
CA ASP A 35 21.83 13.14 24.49
C ASP A 35 20.44 12.99 25.15
N ARG A 36 19.65 14.08 25.15
CA ARG A 36 18.28 14.14 25.67
C ARG A 36 17.27 13.33 24.86
N VAL A 37 17.43 13.24 23.54
CA VAL A 37 16.49 12.54 22.64
C VAL A 37 16.81 11.06 22.60
N ALA A 38 18.09 10.70 22.42
CA ALA A 38 18.53 9.31 22.39
C ALA A 38 18.17 8.52 23.66
N SER A 39 18.18 9.15 24.83
CA SER A 39 17.85 8.46 26.10
C SER A 39 16.36 8.12 26.27
N ARG A 40 15.45 8.74 25.51
CA ARG A 40 13.98 8.58 25.65
C ARG A 40 13.34 7.75 24.54
N TRP A 41 14.03 7.57 23.42
CA TRP A 41 13.49 6.96 22.22
C TRP A 41 14.28 5.72 21.80
N ASN A 42 13.56 4.64 21.50
CA ASN A 42 14.13 3.44 20.92
C ASN A 42 13.99 3.51 19.39
N TRP A 43 15.09 3.33 18.68
CA TRP A 43 15.15 3.41 17.23
C TRP A 43 15.17 2.03 16.60
N ALA A 44 14.19 1.74 15.77
CA ALA A 44 14.13 0.54 14.95
C ALA A 44 14.08 0.93 13.48
N HIS A 45 14.71 0.10 12.64
CA HIS A 45 14.54 0.13 11.19
C HIS A 45 13.73 -1.12 10.81
N LEU A 46 12.81 -0.96 9.87
CA LEU A 46 12.04 -2.06 9.31
C LEU A 46 12.32 -2.08 7.81
N ASP A 47 12.92 -3.16 7.32
CA ASP A 47 13.05 -3.37 5.89
C ASP A 47 11.76 -3.99 5.35
N PHE A 48 11.27 -3.42 4.25
CA PHE A 48 10.04 -3.89 3.62
C PHE A 48 10.20 -5.29 3.01
N GLU A 49 11.39 -5.59 2.52
CA GLU A 49 11.68 -6.84 1.84
C GLU A 49 11.89 -7.99 2.84
N GLU A 50 12.43 -7.69 4.03
CA GLU A 50 12.75 -8.69 5.05
C GLU A 50 11.57 -8.99 6.00
N GLU A 51 10.76 -7.97 6.34
CA GLU A 51 9.68 -8.11 7.33
C GLU A 51 8.29 -7.74 6.76
N PRO A 52 7.79 -8.45 5.73
CA PRO A 52 6.48 -8.15 5.13
C PRO A 52 5.34 -8.27 6.14
N GLY A 53 5.47 -9.13 7.15
CA GLY A 53 4.46 -9.31 8.20
C GLY A 53 4.14 -8.03 8.97
N MET A 54 5.14 -7.20 9.25
CA MET A 54 4.94 -5.94 9.96
C MET A 54 4.23 -4.90 9.11
N ILE A 55 4.50 -4.87 7.80
CA ILE A 55 3.83 -3.99 6.85
C ILE A 55 2.35 -4.31 6.75
N TRP A 56 2.01 -5.59 6.63
CA TRP A 56 0.63 -6.03 6.66
C TRP A 56 -0.01 -5.70 8.00
N ARG A 57 0.64 -6.03 9.12
CA ARG A 57 0.14 -5.75 10.47
C ARG A 57 -0.18 -4.27 10.68
N TRP A 58 0.64 -3.37 10.15
CA TRP A 58 0.44 -1.92 10.25
C TRP A 58 -0.29 -1.32 9.05
N TRP A 59 -0.73 -2.15 8.11
CA TRP A 59 -1.44 -1.77 6.90
C TRP A 59 -0.74 -0.66 6.10
N ILE A 60 0.58 -0.76 5.98
CA ILE A 60 1.43 0.23 5.30
C ILE A 60 1.46 -0.06 3.80
N TRP A 61 0.98 0.87 2.99
CA TRP A 61 0.96 0.73 1.52
C TRP A 61 1.93 1.65 0.78
N LYS A 62 2.53 2.61 1.50
CA LYS A 62 3.41 3.62 0.91
C LYS A 62 4.63 3.81 1.80
N VAL A 63 5.80 3.63 1.20
CA VAL A 63 7.13 3.85 1.79
C VAL A 63 7.85 4.99 1.05
N PRO A 64 8.78 5.71 1.67
CA PRO A 64 9.23 5.61 3.07
C PRO A 64 8.26 6.24 4.07
N ILE A 65 8.21 5.73 5.31
CA ILE A 65 7.35 6.25 6.38
C ILE A 65 8.05 6.16 7.73
N ILE A 66 7.84 7.15 8.60
CA ILE A 66 8.24 7.07 10.01
C ILE A 66 7.02 6.68 10.83
N VAL A 67 7.19 5.66 11.66
CA VAL A 67 6.15 5.16 12.55
C VAL A 67 6.54 5.49 13.98
N PHE A 68 5.69 6.23 14.70
CA PHE A 68 5.83 6.43 16.13
C PHE A 68 4.97 5.41 16.86
N VAL A 69 5.59 4.59 17.70
CA VAL A 69 4.90 3.64 18.56
C VAL A 69 5.03 4.10 20.00
N ASN A 70 3.89 4.39 20.64
CA ASN A 70 3.85 4.83 22.03
C ASN A 70 2.95 3.90 22.85
N ARG A 71 3.17 3.88 24.17
CA ARG A 71 2.24 3.21 25.09
C ARG A 71 0.84 3.80 24.88
N SER A 72 -0.18 2.93 24.88
CA SER A 72 -1.51 3.40 24.54
C SER A 72 -2.05 4.42 25.53
N SER A 73 -2.75 5.43 25.01
CA SER A 73 -3.62 6.29 25.81
C SER A 73 -4.97 5.66 26.17
N SER A 74 -5.37 4.57 25.50
CA SER A 74 -6.66 3.87 25.72
C SER A 74 -6.47 2.58 26.50
N SER A 75 -7.46 2.20 27.31
CA SER A 75 -7.49 0.91 28.00
C SER A 75 -7.77 -0.28 27.07
N SER A 76 -8.31 -0.02 25.87
CA SER A 76 -8.71 -1.06 24.92
C SER A 76 -7.57 -1.62 24.06
N ARG A 77 -6.42 -0.95 23.99
CA ARG A 77 -5.33 -1.33 23.08
C ARG A 77 -3.96 -1.28 23.78
N PRO A 78 -3.02 -2.13 23.38
CA PRO A 78 -1.72 -2.24 24.06
C PRO A 78 -0.77 -1.06 23.76
N TYR A 79 -0.84 -0.51 22.54
CA TYR A 79 -0.01 0.59 22.08
C TYR A 79 -0.73 1.43 21.03
N ASP A 80 -0.29 2.67 20.86
CA ASP A 80 -0.73 3.55 19.80
C ASP A 80 0.33 3.58 18.70
N VAL A 81 -0.13 3.57 17.45
CA VAL A 81 0.72 3.70 16.27
C VAL A 81 0.35 4.99 15.57
N ARG A 82 1.34 5.82 15.23
CA ARG A 82 1.15 7.08 14.49
C ARG A 82 2.02 7.07 13.26
N PHE A 83 1.44 7.51 12.15
CA PHE A 83 2.10 7.47 10.85
C PHE A 83 2.50 8.87 10.40
N TRP A 84 3.80 9.13 10.38
CA TRP A 84 4.34 10.34 9.77
C TRP A 84 4.72 10.06 8.33
N LYS A 85 3.82 10.45 7.42
CA LYS A 85 4.03 10.33 5.98
C LYS A 85 5.19 11.23 5.56
N ILE A 86 6.28 10.62 5.13
CA ILE A 86 7.38 11.31 4.47
C ILE A 86 6.97 11.46 3.00
N ALA A 87 7.10 12.67 2.46
CA ALA A 87 6.87 12.89 1.03
C ALA A 87 8.00 12.24 0.21
N TRP A 88 8.12 12.57 -1.07
CA TRP A 88 9.24 12.11 -1.91
C TRP A 88 10.61 12.59 -1.41
N GLN A 89 10.63 13.64 -0.59
CA GLN A 89 11.84 14.17 0.02
C GLN A 89 11.98 13.67 1.45
N MET A 90 13.12 13.04 1.70
CA MET A 90 13.49 12.55 3.01
C MET A 90 13.73 13.73 3.96
N PRO A 91 13.16 13.73 5.18
CA PRO A 91 13.33 14.85 6.10
C PRO A 91 14.80 14.94 6.53
N LYS A 92 15.27 16.16 6.76
CA LYS A 92 16.60 16.37 7.35
C LYS A 92 16.61 15.93 8.81
N SER A 93 17.78 15.60 9.34
CA SER A 93 18.02 15.28 10.76
C SER A 93 17.34 16.28 11.70
N GLU A 94 17.53 17.57 11.44
CA GLU A 94 16.98 18.66 12.28
C GLU A 94 15.45 18.66 12.29
N GLN A 95 14.82 18.27 11.18
CA GLN A 95 13.36 18.19 11.09
C GLN A 95 12.83 17.04 11.94
N ILE A 96 13.49 15.88 11.90
CA ILE A 96 13.13 14.71 12.71
C ILE A 96 13.25 15.05 14.19
N VAL A 97 14.38 15.62 14.59
CA VAL A 97 14.63 16.12 15.96
C VAL A 97 13.52 17.10 16.38
N SER A 98 13.20 18.09 15.54
CA SER A 98 12.16 19.09 15.87
C SER A 98 10.77 18.48 16.06
N VAL A 99 10.47 17.37 15.36
CA VAL A 99 9.19 16.67 15.48
C VAL A 99 9.13 15.86 16.77
N ILE A 100 10.26 15.25 17.14
CA ILE A 100 10.40 14.42 18.34
C ILE A 100 10.43 15.28 19.61
N ASP A 101 11.32 16.27 19.67
CA ASP A 101 11.53 17.12 20.85
C ASP A 101 10.37 18.09 21.07
N GLY A 102 9.89 18.73 19.98
CA GLY A 102 8.78 19.67 20.02
C GLY A 102 7.41 19.04 20.32
N SER A 103 7.35 17.76 20.66
CA SER A 103 6.11 16.98 20.86
C SER A 103 5.14 17.06 19.67
N ARG A 104 5.62 17.46 18.47
CA ARG A 104 4.79 17.59 17.27
C ARG A 104 4.28 16.23 16.80
N TRP A 105 5.03 15.16 17.10
CA TRP A 105 4.57 13.78 16.89
C TRP A 105 3.23 13.49 17.59
N ARG A 106 2.88 14.20 18.69
CA ARG A 106 1.59 14.06 19.39
C ARG A 106 0.42 14.65 18.61
N LEU A 107 0.69 15.61 17.72
CA LEU A 107 -0.31 16.21 16.84
C LEU A 107 -0.73 15.25 15.73
N ILE A 108 0.10 14.26 15.41
CA ILE A 108 -0.23 13.20 14.45
C ILE A 108 -1.23 12.28 15.12
N THR A 109 -2.45 12.17 14.61
CA THR A 109 -3.48 11.34 15.22
C THR A 109 -3.05 9.86 15.28
N PRO A 110 -3.31 9.15 16.40
CA PRO A 110 -3.18 7.70 16.44
C PRO A 110 -3.97 7.06 15.31
N TRP A 111 -3.44 5.96 14.79
CA TRP A 111 -4.19 5.10 13.89
C TRP A 111 -5.30 4.41 14.67
N GLU A 112 -6.53 4.77 14.32
CA GLU A 112 -7.75 4.19 14.87
C GLU A 112 -8.51 3.49 13.75
N GLY A 113 -9.08 2.33 14.04
CA GLY A 113 -9.82 1.54 13.07
C GLY A 113 -9.96 0.09 13.49
N SER A 114 -10.74 -0.69 12.74
CA SER A 114 -10.95 -2.11 13.01
C SER A 114 -9.68 -2.95 12.85
N LEU A 115 -8.77 -2.52 11.98
CA LEU A 115 -7.48 -3.17 11.70
C LEU A 115 -6.31 -2.61 12.53
N ALA A 116 -6.55 -1.54 13.31
CA ALA A 116 -5.53 -0.98 14.18
C ALA A 116 -5.22 -1.95 15.35
N PRO A 117 -4.08 -1.82 16.04
CA PRO A 117 -3.77 -2.63 17.21
C PRO A 117 -4.86 -2.54 18.28
N GLY A 118 -5.33 -3.69 18.78
CA GLY A 118 -6.47 -3.80 19.68
C GLY A 118 -7.85 -3.68 19.00
N GLY A 119 -7.90 -3.54 17.68
CA GLY A 119 -9.15 -3.54 16.92
C GLY A 119 -9.73 -4.95 16.73
N PRO A 120 -11.05 -5.09 16.46
CA PRO A 120 -11.72 -6.37 16.29
C PRO A 120 -11.18 -7.22 15.12
N LEU A 121 -10.49 -6.60 14.17
CA LEU A 121 -9.93 -7.24 12.98
C LEU A 121 -8.39 -7.18 12.97
N GLU A 122 -7.70 -6.99 14.11
CA GLU A 122 -6.23 -6.96 14.18
C GLU A 122 -5.59 -8.24 13.60
N SER A 123 -6.26 -9.38 13.68
CA SER A 123 -5.76 -10.66 13.14
C SER A 123 -5.87 -10.75 11.62
N VAL A 124 -6.74 -9.97 10.97
CA VAL A 124 -6.99 -10.07 9.52
C VAL A 124 -5.73 -9.73 8.71
N PRO A 125 -5.01 -8.63 8.97
CA PRO A 125 -3.80 -8.34 8.23
C PRO A 125 -2.70 -9.38 8.43
N LEU A 126 -2.60 -9.99 9.62
CA LEU A 126 -1.64 -11.05 9.88
C LEU A 126 -1.94 -12.30 9.03
N LEU A 127 -3.21 -12.70 8.96
CA LEU A 127 -3.66 -13.80 8.12
C LEU A 127 -3.45 -13.50 6.63
N LEU A 128 -3.73 -12.27 6.21
CA LEU A 128 -3.46 -11.82 4.84
C LEU A 128 -1.97 -11.92 4.52
N SER A 129 -1.09 -11.46 5.42
CA SER A 129 0.36 -11.59 5.23
C SER A 129 0.78 -13.04 5.00
N GLN A 130 0.29 -13.97 5.82
CA GLN A 130 0.60 -15.39 5.69
C GLN A 130 0.08 -15.95 4.36
N GLY A 131 -1.14 -15.59 3.96
CA GLY A 131 -1.71 -15.98 2.67
C GLY A 131 -0.90 -15.45 1.49
N PHE A 132 -0.51 -14.17 1.51
CA PHE A 132 0.30 -13.58 0.46
C PHE A 132 1.71 -14.15 0.40
N SER A 133 2.32 -14.53 1.53
CA SER A 133 3.61 -15.24 1.53
C SER A 133 3.51 -16.56 0.77
N VAL A 134 2.48 -17.37 1.04
CA VAL A 134 2.27 -18.64 0.32
C VAL A 134 2.00 -18.40 -1.17
N VAL A 135 1.18 -17.39 -1.52
CA VAL A 135 0.94 -17.04 -2.92
C VAL A 135 2.26 -16.64 -3.60
N TYR A 136 3.09 -15.82 -2.93
CA TYR A 136 4.37 -15.40 -3.48
C TYR A 136 5.31 -16.59 -3.70
N GLU A 137 5.45 -17.49 -2.73
CA GLU A 137 6.25 -18.71 -2.86
C GLU A 137 5.81 -19.60 -4.04
N ILE A 138 4.50 -19.64 -4.33
CA ILE A 138 3.95 -20.39 -5.47
C ILE A 138 4.21 -19.66 -6.79
N LEU A 139 4.09 -18.34 -6.82
CA LEU A 139 4.22 -17.53 -8.04
C LEU A 139 5.67 -17.22 -8.41
N ASP A 140 6.59 -17.16 -7.45
CA ASP A 140 8.01 -16.84 -7.64
C ASP A 140 8.71 -17.71 -8.71
N PRO A 141 8.53 -19.06 -8.73
CA PRO A 141 9.12 -19.88 -9.78
C PRO A 141 8.41 -19.78 -11.13
N MET A 142 7.27 -19.08 -11.24
CA MET A 142 6.50 -19.03 -12.49
C MET A 142 7.11 -18.05 -13.50
N PRO A 143 7.27 -18.46 -14.76
CA PRO A 143 7.67 -17.54 -15.83
C PRO A 143 6.65 -16.40 -16.03
N SER A 144 7.14 -15.22 -16.42
CA SER A 144 6.31 -14.03 -16.63
C SER A 144 5.17 -14.21 -17.65
N TRP A 145 5.38 -15.03 -18.69
CA TRP A 145 4.34 -15.34 -19.68
C TRP A 145 3.17 -16.13 -19.07
N LEU A 146 3.45 -17.01 -18.10
CA LEU A 146 2.42 -17.81 -17.43
C LEU A 146 1.57 -16.93 -16.51
N LEU A 147 2.21 -16.02 -15.76
CA LEU A 147 1.52 -15.00 -14.95
C LEU A 147 0.59 -14.13 -15.82
N THR A 148 1.03 -13.80 -17.04
CA THR A 148 0.20 -13.06 -18.00
C THR A 148 -1.05 -13.84 -18.40
N LEU A 149 -0.92 -15.13 -18.72
CA LEU A 149 -2.07 -16.00 -19.06
C LEU A 149 -3.03 -16.16 -17.87
N LEU A 150 -2.50 -16.34 -16.65
CA LEU A 150 -3.31 -16.41 -15.43
C LEU A 150 -4.08 -15.10 -15.22
N SER A 151 -3.43 -13.95 -15.38
CA SER A 151 -4.09 -12.65 -15.27
C SER A 151 -5.18 -12.45 -16.32
N MET A 152 -4.96 -12.90 -17.56
CA MET A 152 -6.00 -12.89 -18.60
C MET A 152 -7.19 -13.77 -18.20
N GLY A 153 -6.93 -14.97 -17.70
CA GLY A 153 -7.96 -15.89 -17.21
C GLY A 153 -8.81 -15.28 -16.09
N VAL A 154 -8.18 -14.68 -15.08
CA VAL A 154 -8.88 -13.97 -13.99
C VAL A 154 -9.70 -12.80 -14.54
N GLY A 155 -9.15 -12.03 -15.47
CA GLY A 155 -9.86 -10.94 -16.14
C GLY A 155 -11.14 -11.40 -16.84
N PHE A 156 -11.09 -12.51 -17.58
CA PHE A 156 -12.27 -13.09 -18.22
C PHE A 156 -13.34 -13.53 -17.21
N VAL A 157 -12.95 -14.16 -16.11
CA VAL A 157 -13.88 -14.55 -15.03
C VAL A 157 -14.54 -13.32 -14.41
N LEU A 158 -13.77 -12.27 -14.12
CA LEU A 158 -14.29 -11.03 -13.55
C LEU A 158 -15.26 -10.31 -14.50
N ILE A 159 -14.94 -10.24 -15.79
CA ILE A 159 -15.84 -9.65 -16.80
C ILE A 159 -17.13 -10.47 -16.91
N GLY A 160 -17.02 -11.80 -16.95
CA GLY A 160 -18.17 -12.70 -16.98
C GLY A 160 -19.07 -12.50 -15.76
N PHE A 161 -18.48 -12.40 -14.57
CA PHE A 161 -19.21 -12.12 -13.34
C PHE A 161 -19.90 -10.75 -13.38
N LEU A 162 -19.19 -9.70 -13.80
CA LEU A 162 -19.74 -8.35 -13.85
C LEU A 162 -20.89 -8.21 -14.87
N HIS A 163 -20.81 -8.90 -16.02
CA HIS A 163 -21.86 -8.88 -17.05
C HIS A 163 -23.02 -9.85 -16.78
N SER A 164 -22.88 -10.80 -15.86
CA SER A 164 -23.93 -11.77 -15.53
C SER A 164 -25.21 -11.13 -14.97
N GLY A 165 -25.11 -9.91 -14.42
CA GLY A 165 -26.25 -9.18 -13.84
C GLY A 165 -27.22 -8.52 -14.83
N ASN A 166 -26.83 -8.33 -16.11
CA ASN A 166 -27.63 -7.58 -17.10
C ASN A 166 -28.07 -8.40 -18.33
N SER A 167 -28.03 -9.74 -18.25
CA SER A 167 -28.41 -10.60 -19.39
C SER A 167 -29.92 -10.64 -19.71
N ALA A 168 -30.73 -9.79 -19.07
CA ALA A 168 -32.14 -9.62 -19.39
C ALA A 168 -32.35 -8.47 -20.39
N GLN A 169 -32.00 -8.71 -21.65
CA GLN A 169 -32.68 -8.20 -22.85
C GLN A 169 -31.77 -8.46 -24.05
N THR A 170 -31.76 -9.70 -24.55
CA THR A 170 -31.61 -9.88 -25.99
C THR A 170 -32.90 -9.33 -26.59
N PRO A 171 -32.91 -8.17 -27.28
CA PRO A 171 -34.10 -7.74 -27.99
C PRO A 171 -34.40 -8.85 -29.00
N ALA A 172 -35.59 -9.46 -28.84
CA ALA A 172 -36.10 -10.45 -29.75
C ALA A 172 -35.78 -10.00 -31.17
N ARG A 173 -34.99 -10.84 -31.86
CA ARG A 173 -34.67 -10.74 -33.28
C ARG A 173 -35.97 -10.40 -34.00
N ARG A 174 -36.20 -9.12 -34.29
CA ARG A 174 -37.32 -8.67 -35.10
C ARG A 174 -37.15 -9.41 -36.41
N SER A 175 -38.05 -10.36 -36.65
CA SER A 175 -38.21 -11.05 -37.92
C SER A 175 -38.07 -10.02 -39.02
N ALA A 176 -37.02 -10.16 -39.82
CA ALA A 176 -36.79 -9.35 -40.98
C ALA A 176 -38.00 -9.54 -41.91
N ALA A 177 -38.85 -8.51 -41.98
CA ALA A 177 -39.75 -8.39 -43.12
C ALA A 177 -38.87 -8.21 -44.37
N PRO A 178 -39.16 -8.92 -45.47
CA PRO A 178 -38.37 -8.84 -46.69
C PRO A 178 -38.39 -7.42 -47.29
N PRO A 179 -37.33 -7.01 -48.00
CA PRO A 179 -37.16 -5.65 -48.48
C PRO A 179 -38.19 -5.36 -49.59
N SER A 180 -39.21 -4.60 -49.23
CA SER A 180 -40.04 -3.86 -50.20
C SER A 180 -39.15 -2.86 -50.92
N GLN A 181 -38.99 -3.10 -52.22
CA GLN A 181 -38.37 -2.22 -53.20
C GLN A 181 -38.87 -0.78 -53.02
N ARG A 182 -38.00 0.14 -52.62
CA ARG A 182 -38.24 1.57 -52.80
C ARG A 182 -37.23 2.15 -53.79
N SER A 183 -37.66 2.03 -55.04
CA SER A 183 -37.39 2.94 -56.15
C SER A 183 -36.90 4.33 -55.72
N GLY A 184 -35.70 4.67 -56.22
CA GLY A 184 -35.38 5.97 -56.82
C GLY A 184 -35.66 7.23 -56.03
N ARG A 185 -34.60 7.85 -55.50
CA ARG A 185 -34.54 9.32 -55.46
C ARG A 185 -33.15 9.82 -55.86
N PRO A 186 -33.05 10.63 -56.94
CA PRO A 186 -31.77 11.12 -57.43
C PRO A 186 -31.15 12.16 -56.49
N ARG A 187 -29.83 12.04 -56.40
CA ARG A 187 -28.85 12.86 -55.71
C ARG A 187 -28.95 14.34 -56.12
N GLN A 188 -29.48 15.19 -55.25
CA GLN A 188 -29.29 16.64 -55.39
C GLN A 188 -27.93 17.02 -54.77
N LYS A 189 -26.96 17.29 -55.64
CA LYS A 189 -25.78 18.09 -55.32
C LYS A 189 -26.25 19.49 -54.93
N LYS A 190 -25.79 20.03 -53.80
CA LYS A 190 -25.77 21.47 -53.59
C LYS A 190 -24.37 21.92 -53.17
N PRO A 191 -23.85 23.03 -53.73
CA PRO A 191 -22.42 23.33 -53.75
C PRO A 191 -21.95 24.10 -52.51
N SER A 192 -20.64 23.98 -52.32
CA SER A 192 -19.70 24.87 -51.64
C SER A 192 -20.13 26.33 -51.45
N SER A 193 -19.98 26.82 -50.22
CA SER A 193 -19.65 28.23 -49.96
C SER A 193 -18.63 28.32 -48.82
N SER A 194 -17.47 28.85 -49.19
CA SER A 194 -16.40 29.45 -48.39
C SER A 194 -16.92 30.40 -47.30
N THR A 195 -16.24 30.43 -46.16
CA THR A 195 -15.51 31.61 -45.63
C THR A 195 -14.49 31.12 -44.61
#